data_AF-Q2MJU0-F1
#
_entry.id   AF-Q2MJU0-F1
#
_cell.length_a   1.000
_cell.length_b   1.000
_cell.length_c   1.000
_cell.angle_alpha   90.00
_cell.angle_beta   90.00
_cell.angle_gamma   90.00
#
_symmetry.space_group_name_H-M   'P 1'
#
loop_
_entity.id
_entity.type
_entity.pdbx_description
1 polymer ?
#
loop_
_entity_poly.entity_id
_entity_poly.type
_entity_poly.pdbx_seq_one_letter_code
_entity_poly.pdbx_strand_id
1 'polypeptide(L)' 'MSKLLVVLCIAFIAMTVASACSPPGFFCQTDDDCCFTKLFRCLEIVGRCVKRNVTVASTTALPTNSINL' A
#
# COMPACT_ATOMS: atom_id res chain seq x y z
N MET A 1 7.12 14.35 -36.52
CA MET A 1 6.06 13.79 -35.65
C MET A 1 6.55 12.67 -34.71
N SER A 2 7.43 11.75 -35.15
CA SER A 2 7.91 10.62 -34.31
C SER A 2 8.60 11.03 -32.99
N LYS A 3 9.33 12.14 -32.97
CA LYS A 3 10.06 12.63 -31.78
C LYS A 3 9.14 13.00 -30.61
N LEU A 4 7.94 13.53 -30.89
CA LEU A 4 6.95 13.86 -29.86
C LEU A 4 6.37 12.61 -29.20
N LEU A 5 6.17 11.55 -29.99
CA LEU A 5 5.63 10.27 -29.53
C LEU A 5 6.60 9.58 -28.56
N VAL A 6 7.90 9.62 -28.86
CA VAL A 6 8.94 9.09 -27.96
C VAL A 6 8.98 9.81 -26.62
N VAL A 7 8.89 11.15 -26.61
CA VAL A 7 8.88 11.94 -25.38
C VAL A 7 7.63 11.66 -24.54
N LEU A 8 6.47 11.52 -25.17
CA LEU A 8 5.21 11.17 -24.51
C LEU A 8 5.25 9.78 -23.88
N CYS A 9 5.83 8.79 -24.57
CA CYS A 9 6.02 7.45 -24.02
C CYS A 9 6.92 7.45 -22.78
N ILE A 10 8.04 8.17 -22.80
CA ILE A 10 8.97 8.22 -21.66
C ILE A 10 8.29 8.88 -20.45
N ALA A 11 7.53 9.95 -20.67
CA ALA A 11 6.79 10.63 -19.60
C ALA A 11 5.71 9.74 -18.98
N PHE A 12 4.94 9.01 -19.80
CA PHE A 12 3.92 8.08 -19.32
C PHE A 12 4.53 6.93 -18.50
N ILE A 13 5.62 6.34 -18.99
CA ILE A 13 6.32 5.26 -18.29
C ILE A 13 6.86 5.76 -16.94
N ALA A 14 7.51 6.93 -16.91
CA ALA A 14 8.02 7.51 -15.67
C ALA A 14 6.92 7.74 -14.61
N MET A 15 5.73 8.16 -15.04
CA MET A 15 4.59 8.38 -14.15
C MET A 15 4.02 7.07 -13.59
N THR A 16 3.99 6.01 -14.40
CA THR A 16 3.54 4.68 -13.96
C THR A 16 4.50 3.97 -13.00
N VAL A 17 5.79 4.31 -13.03
CA VAL A 17 6.81 3.70 -12.15
C VAL A 17 6.83 4.35 -10.76
N ALA A 18 6.27 5.57 -10.62
CA ALA A 18 6.21 6.27 -9.34
C ALA A 18 5.22 5.64 -8.33
N SER A 19 4.33 4.75 -8.76
CA SER A 19 3.50 3.91 -7.88
C SER A 19 4.17 2.56 -7.61
N ALA A 20 5.44 2.57 -7.23
CA ALA A 20 6.07 1.45 -6.57
C ALA A 20 5.76 1.60 -5.08
N CYS A 21 4.94 0.70 -4.56
CA CYS A 21 4.44 0.65 -3.19
C CYS A 21 5.33 1.24 -2.05
N SER A 22 4.69 1.68 -0.99
CA SER A 22 5.28 2.17 0.26
C SER A 22 5.85 1.03 1.12
N PRO A 23 7.12 1.12 1.57
CA PRO A 23 7.69 0.19 2.54
C PRO A 23 7.01 0.27 3.92
N PRO A 24 7.25 -0.68 4.85
CA PRO A 24 6.78 -0.57 6.22
C PRO A 24 7.26 0.72 6.89
N GLY A 25 6.35 1.40 7.61
CA GLY A 25 6.62 2.70 8.24
C GLY A 25 6.49 3.91 7.32
N PHE A 26 6.25 3.73 6.01
CA PHE A 26 5.95 4.84 5.10
C PHE A 26 4.47 5.21 5.10
N PHE A 27 4.18 6.40 4.59
CA PHE A 27 2.83 6.89 4.46
C PHE A 27 2.03 6.06 3.46
N CYS A 28 0.75 5.87 3.74
CA CYS A 28 -0.22 5.20 2.89
C CYS A 28 -1.60 5.83 3.04
N GLN A 29 -2.45 5.67 2.04
CA GLN A 29 -3.85 6.07 2.09
C GLN A 29 -4.77 4.85 2.06
N THR A 30 -4.36 3.81 1.33
CA THR A 30 -5.07 2.56 1.12
C THR A 30 -4.13 1.39 1.34
N ASP A 31 -4.69 0.20 1.57
CA ASP A 31 -3.91 -1.03 1.74
C ASP A 31 -3.02 -1.35 0.54
N ASP A 32 -3.46 -0.98 -0.66
CA ASP A 32 -2.76 -1.21 -1.93
C ASP A 32 -1.54 -0.30 -2.11
N ASP A 33 -1.44 0.79 -1.35
CA ASP A 33 -0.25 1.62 -1.32
C ASP A 33 0.91 0.90 -0.65
N CYS A 34 0.68 -0.09 0.22
CA CYS A 34 1.74 -0.76 0.97
C CYS A 34 2.37 -1.93 0.20
N CYS A 35 3.70 -2.02 0.23
CA CYS A 35 4.41 -3.14 -0.38
C CYS A 35 4.04 -4.45 0.31
N PHE A 36 3.91 -5.51 -0.48
CA PHE A 36 3.47 -6.82 -0.01
C PHE A 36 2.13 -6.69 0.74
N THR A 37 1.09 -6.27 0.01
CA THR A 37 -0.30 -6.15 0.44
C THR A 37 -0.90 -7.41 1.05
N LYS A 38 -0.17 -8.53 1.19
CA LYS A 38 -0.57 -9.70 2.01
C LYS A 38 0.00 -9.65 3.43
N LEU A 39 1.18 -9.05 3.61
CA LEU A 39 1.90 -8.94 4.88
C LEU A 39 1.75 -7.56 5.53
N PHE A 40 1.46 -6.52 4.76
CA PHE A 40 1.32 -5.16 5.27
C PHE A 40 -0.05 -4.58 4.91
N ARG A 41 -0.56 -3.70 5.78
CA ARG A 41 -1.81 -2.96 5.64
C ARG A 41 -1.60 -1.50 5.94
N CYS A 42 -2.42 -0.63 5.37
CA CYS A 42 -2.48 0.75 5.77
C CYS A 42 -3.29 0.87 7.05
N LEU A 43 -2.70 1.46 8.08
CA LEU A 43 -3.40 1.76 9.32
C LEU A 43 -3.84 3.22 9.28
N GLU A 44 -5.11 3.48 8.91
CA GLU A 44 -5.65 4.81 8.67
C GLU A 44 -5.45 5.78 9.84
N ILE A 45 -5.53 5.31 11.09
CA ILE A 45 -5.33 6.16 12.29
C ILE A 45 -3.92 6.78 12.36
N VAL A 46 -2.92 6.11 11.79
CA VAL A 46 -1.52 6.58 11.74
C VAL A 46 -1.13 7.03 10.32
N GLY A 47 -1.92 6.64 9.32
CA GLY A 47 -1.62 6.83 7.90
C GLY A 47 -0.33 6.12 7.47
N ARG A 48 -0.02 4.95 8.07
CA ARG A 48 1.27 4.26 7.90
C ARG A 48 1.10 2.78 7.55
N CYS A 49 2.01 2.26 6.75
CA CYS A 49 2.09 0.82 6.46
C CYS A 49 2.59 0.05 7.67
N VAL A 50 1.77 -0.86 8.18
CA VAL A 50 2.08 -1.72 9.34
C VAL A 50 1.94 -3.19 8.98
N LYS A 51 2.66 -4.05 9.70
CA LYS A 51 2.59 -5.50 9.50
C LYS A 51 1.21 -6.03 9.90
N ARG A 52 0.59 -6.85 9.06
CA ARG A 52 -0.56 -7.67 9.42
C ARG A 52 -0.10 -8.75 10.37
N ASN A 53 -0.81 -8.92 11.47
CA ASN A 53 -0.76 -10.17 12.22
C ASN A 53 -1.48 -11.22 11.39
N VAL A 54 -0.75 -11.89 10.51
CA VAL A 54 -1.24 -13.08 9.80
C VAL A 54 -1.28 -14.20 10.83
N THR A 55 -2.41 -14.34 11.49
CA THR A 55 -2.77 -15.62 12.12
C THR A 55 -2.93 -16.61 10.98
N VAL A 56 -1.85 -17.37 10.70
CA VAL A 56 -1.95 -18.67 10.00
C VAL A 56 -3.14 -19.36 10.64
N ALA A 57 -4.14 -19.77 9.84
CA ALA A 57 -5.38 -20.35 10.31
C ALA A 57 -5.21 -21.16 11.61
N SER A 58 -5.41 -20.47 12.72
CA SER A 58 -5.63 -20.97 14.05
C SER A 58 -6.70 -20.03 14.52
N THR A 59 -7.92 -20.51 14.31
CA THR A 59 -9.15 -20.07 14.96
C THR A 59 -8.85 -19.28 16.23
N THR A 60 -8.94 -17.96 16.15
CA THR A 60 -9.57 -17.07 17.14
C THR A 60 -9.33 -15.61 16.78
N ALA A 61 -10.45 -14.90 16.60
CA ALA A 61 -10.63 -13.46 16.82
C ALA A 61 -9.70 -12.45 16.09
N LEU A 62 -10.30 -11.84 15.06
CA LEU A 62 -10.45 -10.38 14.92
C LEU A 62 -9.83 -9.56 16.08
N PRO A 63 -8.81 -8.71 15.88
CA PRO A 63 -8.59 -7.60 16.80
C PRO A 63 -9.65 -6.54 16.49
N THR A 64 -10.92 -6.80 16.86
CA THR A 64 -11.87 -5.71 17.10
C THR A 64 -11.39 -5.07 18.38
N ASN A 65 -10.54 -4.06 18.25
CA ASN A 65 -10.47 -3.06 19.29
C ASN A 65 -11.72 -2.18 19.14
N SER A 66 -12.87 -2.74 19.49
CA SER A 66 -14.11 -1.99 19.69
C SER A 66 -14.05 -1.44 21.11
N ILE A 67 -13.29 -0.36 21.31
CA ILE A 67 -13.50 0.51 22.45
C ILE A 67 -14.74 1.32 22.09
N ASN A 68 -15.90 0.92 22.61
CA ASN A 68 -17.03 1.85 22.69
C ASN A 68 -17.70 1.72 24.06
N LEU A 69 -18.02 2.91 24.55
CA LEU A 69 -18.44 3.35 25.86
C LEU A 69 -19.75 2.70 26.31
#